data_AF-A0A962ULU7-F1
#
_entry.id   AF-A0A962ULU7-F1
#
_cell.length_a   1.000
_cell.length_b   1.000
_cell.length_c   1.000
_cell.angle_alpha   90.00
_cell.angle_beta   90.00
_cell.angle_gamma   90.00
#
_symmetry.space_group_name_H-M   'P 1'
#
loop_
_entity.id
_entity.type
_entity.pdbx_description
1 polymer ?
#
loop_
_entity_poly.entity_id
_entity_poly.type
_entity_poly.pdbx_seq_one_letter_code
_entity_poly.pdbx_strand_id
1 'polypeptide(L)'
;MKKKLLFLVHRLPYPPNKGDKIASFNLLRFLAERYEVFVGTFIDDPDDRQYLDKVREYCSELCAPEIRPGLARLASLRGLFSGEALSLPYLRNRRLMDWTADVLREHRPERIVIFSGPRAQYVSGRVPEGTSTLFDM
;
A
#
# COMPACT_ATOMS: atom_id res chain seq x y z
N MET A 1 1.57 21.91 11.89
CA MET A 1 0.98 20.58 11.64
C MET A 1 1.78 19.89 10.55
N LYS A 2 2.03 18.58 10.66
CA LYS A 2 2.75 17.84 9.60
C LYS A 2 1.86 17.76 8.34
N LYS A 3 2.48 17.81 7.16
CA LYS A 3 1.79 17.61 5.89
C LYS A 3 1.35 16.16 5.76
N LYS A 4 0.25 15.89 5.06
CA LYS A 4 -0.27 14.52 4.91
C LYS A 4 0.33 13.82 3.71
N LEU A 5 0.69 12.55 3.89
CA LEU A 5 1.32 11.74 2.86
C LEU A 5 0.73 10.33 2.83
N LEU A 6 0.35 9.86 1.65
CA LEU A 6 -0.02 8.46 1.42
C LEU A 6 1.21 7.69 0.95
N PHE A 7 1.58 6.64 1.67
CA PHE A 7 2.69 5.76 1.36
C PHE A 7 2.20 4.35 1.01
N LEU A 8 2.44 3.92 -0.22
CA LEU A 8 2.05 2.61 -0.72
C LEU A 8 3.27 1.72 -0.93
N VAL A 9 3.33 0.60 -0.23
CA VAL A 9 4.47 -0.34 -0.23
C VAL A 9 4.01 -1.76 -0.54
N HIS A 10 4.88 -2.58 -1.15
CA HIS A 10 4.51 -3.95 -1.53
C HIS A 10 4.26 -4.87 -0.32
N ARG A 11 5.10 -4.81 0.72
CA ARG A 11 5.04 -5.69 1.89
C ARG A 11 5.09 -4.86 3.15
N LEU A 12 4.76 -5.46 4.29
CA LEU A 12 4.93 -4.79 5.57
C LEU A 12 6.40 -4.37 5.71
N PRO A 13 6.71 -3.07 5.93
CA PRO A 13 8.08 -2.57 6.00
C PRO A 13 8.70 -2.90 7.36
N TYR A 14 8.46 -4.09 7.88
CA TYR A 14 9.02 -4.61 9.13
C TYR A 14 8.88 -6.14 9.14
N PRO A 15 9.79 -6.89 9.78
CA PRO A 15 11.08 -6.44 10.31
C PRO A 15 12.06 -6.15 9.16
N PRO A 16 13.05 -5.26 9.35
CA PRO A 16 14.04 -4.92 8.32
C PRO A 16 15.09 -6.03 8.16
N ASN A 17 14.66 -7.24 7.81
CA ASN A 17 15.50 -8.43 7.68
C ASN A 17 15.90 -8.75 6.23
N LYS A 18 15.21 -8.16 5.25
CA LYS A 18 15.43 -8.33 3.81
C LYS A 18 15.61 -6.95 3.15
N GLY A 19 16.36 -6.91 2.04
CA GLY A 19 16.73 -5.65 1.38
C GLY A 19 15.54 -4.73 1.06
N ASP A 20 14.42 -5.30 0.62
CA ASP A 20 13.17 -4.58 0.33
C ASP A 20 12.53 -3.98 1.60
N LYS A 21 12.49 -4.75 2.69
CA LYS A 21 11.99 -4.30 4.00
C LYS A 21 12.92 -3.26 4.64
N ILE A 22 14.23 -3.36 4.46
CA ILE A 22 15.20 -2.37 4.96
C ILE A 22 14.98 -1.00 4.30
N ALA A 23 14.88 -0.96 2.98
CA ALA A 23 14.69 0.29 2.24
C ALA A 23 13.34 0.93 2.57
N SER A 24 12.26 0.15 2.47
CA SER A 24 10.90 0.65 2.74
C SER A 24 10.70 1.09 4.20
N PHE A 25 11.34 0.42 5.18
CA PHE A 25 11.29 0.83 6.59
C PHE A 25 12.04 2.13 6.85
N ASN A 26 13.25 2.27 6.30
CA ASN A 26 14.03 3.50 6.47
C ASN A 26 13.31 4.69 5.82
N LEU A 27 12.68 4.47 4.66
CA LEU A 27 11.84 5.47 4.02
C LEU A 27 10.63 5.81 4.90
N LEU A 28 9.90 4.82 5.43
CA LEU A 28 8.79 5.07 6.35
C LEU A 28 9.22 5.92 7.55
N ARG A 29 10.34 5.57 8.20
CA ARG A 29 10.88 6.33 9.33
C ARG A 29 11.19 7.77 8.95
N PHE A 30 11.87 7.97 7.82
CA PHE A 30 12.19 9.30 7.30
C PHE A 30 10.94 10.13 7.00
N LEU A 31 9.90 9.50 6.44
CA LEU A 31 8.62 10.13 6.14
C LEU A 31 7.84 10.47 7.41
N ALA A 32 7.78 9.56 8.39
CA ALA A 32 7.07 9.72 9.65
C ALA A 32 7.59 10.92 10.48
N GLU A 33 8.87 11.25 10.37
CA GLU A 33 9.45 12.44 10.99
C GLU A 33 8.87 13.76 10.42
N ARG A 34 8.53 13.78 9.13
CA ARG A 34 8.19 15.01 8.37
C ARG A 34 6.71 15.14 8.02
N TYR A 35 6.04 14.01 7.88
CA TYR A 35 4.68 13.89 7.39
C TYR A 35 3.80 13.14 8.38
N GLU A 36 2.51 13.41 8.28
CA GLU A 36 1.47 12.54 8.79
C GLU A 36 1.24 11.45 7.75
N VAL A 37 1.70 10.23 8.04
CA VAL A 37 1.78 9.16 7.04
C VAL A 37 0.58 8.23 7.15
N PHE A 38 -0.06 7.95 6.01
CA PHE A 38 -1.07 6.92 5.82
C PHE A 38 -0.42 5.78 5.03
N VAL A 39 -0.35 4.57 5.59
CA VAL A 39 0.39 3.46 4.99
C VAL A 39 -0.56 2.40 4.45
N GLY A 40 -0.46 2.14 3.14
CA GLY A 40 -1.12 1.04 2.46
C GLY A 40 -0.14 -0.06 2.10
N THR A 41 -0.36 -1.28 2.61
CA THR A 41 0.51 -2.44 2.40
C THR A 41 -0.27 -3.75 2.33
N PHE A 42 0.44 -4.87 2.17
CA PHE A 42 -0.09 -6.23 2.29
C PHE A 42 0.75 -7.03 3.27
N ILE A 43 0.08 -7.95 3.97
CA ILE A 43 0.71 -9.01 4.74
C ILE A 43 0.88 -10.21 3.81
N ASP A 44 2.12 -10.50 3.41
CA ASP A 44 2.47 -11.66 2.59
C ASP A 44 2.86 -12.88 3.43
N ASP A 45 3.47 -12.65 4.61
CA ASP A 45 3.77 -13.68 5.61
C ASP A 45 2.81 -13.56 6.81
N PRO A 46 2.07 -14.61 7.20
CA PRO A 46 1.25 -14.60 8.42
C PRO A 46 2.01 -14.17 9.68
N ASP A 47 3.31 -14.44 9.76
CA ASP A 47 4.15 -14.07 10.91
C ASP A 47 4.35 -12.56 11.00
N ASP A 48 4.20 -11.81 9.90
CA ASP A 48 4.35 -10.36 9.91
C ASP A 48 3.22 -9.64 10.68
N ARG A 49 2.10 -10.33 10.97
CA ARG A 49 0.98 -9.75 11.75
C ARG A 49 1.43 -9.20 13.09
N GLN A 50 2.41 -9.85 13.72
CA GLN A 50 2.94 -9.45 15.03
C GLN A 50 3.59 -8.06 15.00
N TYR A 51 3.97 -7.57 13.81
CA TYR A 51 4.67 -6.30 13.62
C TYR A 51 3.76 -5.16 13.19
N LEU A 52 2.44 -5.39 13.07
CA LEU A 52 1.49 -4.34 12.69
C LEU A 52 1.53 -3.17 13.66
N ASP A 53 1.53 -3.46 14.97
CA ASP A 53 1.59 -2.42 16.00
C ASP A 53 2.89 -1.64 15.91
N LYS A 54 4.00 -2.31 15.57
CA LYS A 54 5.28 -1.65 15.37
C LYS A 54 5.26 -0.67 14.20
N VAL A 55 4.59 -1.03 13.11
CA VAL A 55 4.43 -0.13 11.95
C VAL A 55 3.46 1.01 12.25
N ARG A 56 2.43 0.77 13.07
CA ARG A 56 1.49 1.82 13.53
C ARG A 56 2.17 2.94 14.31
N GLU A 57 3.29 2.67 14.98
CA GLU A 57 4.08 3.73 15.65
C GLU A 57 4.59 4.81 14.67
N TYR A 58 4.69 4.50 13.37
CA TYR A 58 5.23 5.38 12.34
C TYR A 58 4.16 5.96 11.39
N CYS A 59 2.88 5.70 11.62
CA CYS A 59 1.80 6.17 10.74
C CYS A 59 0.53 6.52 11.52
N SER A 60 -0.25 7.46 10.99
CA SER A 60 -1.58 7.77 11.54
C SER A 60 -2.57 6.65 11.28
N GLU A 61 -2.46 6.03 10.11
CA GLU A 61 -3.33 4.94 9.71
C GLU A 61 -2.58 3.89 8.89
N LEU A 62 -2.92 2.62 9.15
CA LEU A 62 -2.33 1.46 8.50
C LEU A 62 -3.43 0.56 7.94
N CYS A 63 -3.41 0.34 6.63
CA CYS A 63 -4.19 -0.68 5.95
C CYS A 63 -3.25 -1.78 5.42
N ALA A 64 -3.31 -2.95 6.08
CA ALA A 64 -2.48 -4.10 5.76
C ALA A 64 -3.33 -5.37 5.61
N PRO A 65 -4.18 -5.48 4.57
CA PRO A 65 -4.91 -6.72 4.29
C PRO A 65 -3.96 -7.90 4.03
N GLU A 66 -4.43 -9.09 4.37
CA GLU A 66 -3.72 -10.34 4.09
C GLU A 66 -4.00 -10.81 2.67
N ILE A 67 -2.97 -11.32 2.00
CA ILE A 67 -3.12 -12.01 0.72
C ILE A 67 -3.55 -13.46 1.02
N ARG A 68 -4.78 -13.83 0.63
CA ARG A 68 -5.26 -15.22 0.74
C ARG A 68 -5.01 -15.99 -0.57
N PRO A 69 -3.98 -16.85 -0.65
CA PRO A 69 -3.58 -17.50 -1.90
C PRO A 69 -4.66 -18.43 -2.50
N GLY A 70 -5.53 -19.03 -1.67
CA GLY A 70 -6.60 -19.93 -2.13
C GLY A 70 -7.70 -19.24 -2.95
N LEU A 71 -8.12 -18.03 -2.54
CA LEU A 71 -9.11 -17.23 -3.26
C LEU A 71 -8.52 -16.60 -4.53
N ALA A 72 -7.22 -16.29 -4.50
CA ALA A 72 -6.50 -15.74 -5.66
C ALA A 72 -6.46 -16.73 -6.84
N ARG A 73 -6.22 -18.03 -6.57
CA ARG A 73 -6.23 -19.08 -7.61
C ARG A 73 -7.59 -19.27 -8.29
N LEU A 74 -8.69 -19.23 -7.54
CA LEU A 74 -10.04 -19.37 -8.09
C LEU A 74 -10.46 -18.12 -8.89
N ALA A 75 -10.03 -16.93 -8.47
CA ALA A 75 -10.24 -15.69 -9.20
C ALA A 75 -9.45 -15.63 -10.52
N SER A 76 -8.22 -16.14 -10.55
CA SER A 76 -7.44 -16.28 -11.79
C SER A 76 -8.13 -17.17 -12.83
N LEU A 77 -8.80 -18.24 -12.41
CA LEU A 77 -9.59 -19.08 -13.32
C LEU A 77 -10.79 -18.34 -13.92
N ARG A 78 -11.41 -17.41 -13.17
CA ARG A 78 -12.52 -16.57 -13.70
C ARG A 78 -12.03 -15.50 -14.67
N GLY A 79 -10.84 -14.92 -14.44
CA GLY A 79 -10.22 -13.95 -15.35
C GLY A 79 -9.92 -14.52 -16.74
N LEU A 80 -9.65 -15.83 -16.83
CA LEU A 80 -9.45 -16.52 -18.10
C LEU A 80 -10.72 -16.55 -18.98
N PHE A 81 -11.91 -16.53 -18.35
CA PHE A 81 -13.20 -16.53 -19.06
C PHE A 81 -13.74 -15.13 -19.37
N SER A 82 -13.24 -14.07 -18.71
CA SER A 82 -13.73 -12.69 -18.90
C SER A 82 -12.91 -11.86 -19.89
N GLY A 83 -11.81 -12.39 -20.45
CA GLY A 83 -10.96 -11.67 -21.42
C GLY A 83 -10.18 -10.49 -20.82
N GLU A 84 -10.24 -10.28 -19.51
CA GLU A 84 -9.40 -9.33 -18.81
C GLU A 84 -8.01 -9.94 -18.59
N ALA A 85 -6.95 -9.14 -18.77
CA ALA A 85 -5.60 -9.57 -18.45
C ALA A 85 -5.57 -10.11 -17.01
N LEU A 86 -5.19 -11.39 -16.86
CA LEU A 86 -5.15 -12.19 -15.63
C LEU A 86 -4.47 -11.51 -14.43
N SER A 87 -3.68 -10.45 -14.68
CA SER A 87 -2.96 -9.66 -13.71
C SER A 87 -3.80 -8.63 -12.94
N LEU A 88 -4.99 -8.23 -13.42
CA LEU A 88 -5.80 -7.17 -12.79
C LEU A 88 -6.72 -7.65 -11.65
N PRO A 89 -7.44 -8.79 -11.74
CA PRO A 89 -8.23 -9.31 -10.62
C PRO A 89 -7.36 -9.85 -9.49
N TYR A 90 -6.15 -10.31 -9.82
CA TYR A 90 -5.16 -10.86 -8.88
C TYR A 90 -4.63 -9.82 -7.88
N LEU A 91 -4.72 -8.53 -8.24
CA LEU A 91 -4.00 -7.43 -7.59
C LEU A 91 -4.92 -6.37 -7.01
N ARG A 92 -6.25 -6.51 -7.13
CA ARG A 92 -7.26 -5.60 -6.55
C ARG A 92 -7.81 -6.17 -5.25
N ASN A 93 -7.13 -5.87 -4.15
CA ASN A 93 -7.76 -6.06 -2.85
C ASN A 93 -8.77 -4.92 -2.62
N ARG A 94 -10.07 -5.24 -2.64
CA ARG A 94 -11.14 -4.26 -2.43
C ARG A 94 -10.94 -3.43 -1.17
N ARG A 95 -10.52 -4.07 -0.06
CA ARG A 95 -10.26 -3.36 1.20
C ARG A 95 -9.19 -2.29 1.07
N LEU A 96 -8.07 -2.57 0.39
CA LEU A 96 -7.03 -1.56 0.19
C LEU A 96 -7.46 -0.48 -0.82
N MET A 97 -8.29 -0.86 -1.79
CA MET A 97 -8.83 0.08 -2.78
C MET A 97 -9.79 1.08 -2.14
N ASP A 98 -10.74 0.58 -1.36
CA ASP A 98 -11.74 1.37 -0.67
C ASP A 98 -11.05 2.26 0.38
N TRP A 99 -10.14 1.69 1.15
CA TRP A 99 -9.32 2.44 2.10
C TRP A 99 -8.51 3.57 1.45
N THR A 100 -7.82 3.29 0.33
CA THR A 100 -7.08 4.34 -0.38
C THR A 100 -8.02 5.43 -0.87
N ALA A 101 -9.21 5.07 -1.37
CA ALA A 101 -10.20 6.05 -1.80
C ALA A 101 -10.70 6.92 -0.64
N ASP A 102 -10.93 6.33 0.53
CA ASP A 102 -11.33 7.04 1.75
C ASP A 102 -10.22 7.99 2.20
N VAL A 103 -8.96 7.55 2.24
CA VAL A 103 -7.81 8.42 2.57
C VAL A 103 -7.68 9.59 1.60
N LEU A 104 -7.82 9.35 0.29
CA LEU A 104 -7.76 10.42 -0.72
C LEU A 104 -8.91 11.42 -0.55
N ARG A 105 -10.12 10.94 -0.22
CA ARG A 105 -11.32 11.78 -0.04
C ARG A 105 -11.28 12.60 1.25
N GLU A 106 -10.97 11.94 2.36
CA GLU A 106 -11.12 12.48 3.72
C GLU A 106 -9.86 13.21 4.19
N HIS A 107 -8.70 12.63 3.93
CA HIS A 107 -7.43 13.19 4.41
C HIS A 107 -6.76 14.09 3.37
N ARG A 108 -7.04 13.91 2.07
CA ARG A 108 -6.50 14.70 0.94
C ARG A 108 -4.98 14.91 1.06
N PRO A 109 -4.19 13.83 1.02
CA PRO A 109 -2.75 13.92 1.17
C PRO A 109 -2.13 14.79 0.08
N GLU A 110 -1.22 15.69 0.45
CA GLU A 110 -0.50 16.58 -0.48
C GLU A 110 0.57 15.84 -1.30
N ARG A 111 0.95 14.65 -0.82
CA ARG A 111 2.03 13.83 -1.35
C ARG A 111 1.62 12.37 -1.38
N ILE A 112 1.96 11.69 -2.46
CA ILE A 112 1.79 10.23 -2.58
C ILE A 112 3.15 9.64 -2.92
N VAL A 113 3.59 8.64 -2.16
CA VAL A 113 4.81 7.89 -2.42
C VAL A 113 4.42 6.44 -2.71
N ILE A 114 4.83 5.94 -3.86
CA ILE A 114 4.53 4.60 -4.34
C ILE A 114 5.85 3.86 -4.50
N PHE A 115 6.11 2.93 -3.60
CA PHE A 115 7.35 2.15 -3.52
C PHE A 115 7.09 0.73 -4.03
N SER A 116 6.63 0.64 -5.28
CA SER A 116 6.56 -0.57 -6.14
C SER A 116 5.58 -0.37 -7.30
N GLY A 117 5.94 -0.89 -8.48
CA GLY A 117 5.13 -0.80 -9.69
C GLY A 117 3.67 -1.25 -9.56
N PRO A 118 3.39 -2.46 -9.04
CA PRO A 118 2.03 -2.94 -8.88
C PRO A 118 1.16 -2.07 -7.96
N ARG A 119 1.72 -1.24 -7.08
CA ARG A 119 0.93 -0.41 -6.16
C ARG A 119 0.36 0.86 -6.79
N ALA A 120 0.89 1.29 -7.94
CA ALA A 120 0.38 2.47 -8.64
C ALA A 120 -1.10 2.36 -9.02
N GLN A 121 -1.61 1.15 -9.22
CA GLN A 121 -3.02 0.91 -9.56
C GLN A 121 -4.01 1.42 -8.49
N TYR A 122 -3.58 1.58 -7.23
CA TYR A 122 -4.46 2.01 -6.13
C TYR A 122 -4.78 3.51 -6.18
N VAL A 123 -3.94 4.28 -6.87
CA VAL A 123 -4.09 5.74 -7.01
C VAL A 123 -4.23 6.19 -8.47
N SER A 124 -3.97 5.32 -9.44
CA SER A 124 -4.10 5.62 -10.87
C SER A 124 -5.50 6.13 -11.21
N GLY A 125 -5.57 7.29 -11.87
CA GLY A 125 -6.82 7.97 -12.22
C GLY A 125 -7.57 8.62 -11.04
N ARG A 126 -6.98 8.66 -9.84
CA ARG A 126 -7.61 9.19 -8.62
C ARG A 126 -6.71 10.15 -7.82
N VAL A 127 -5.54 10.48 -8.35
CA VAL A 127 -4.64 11.46 -7.72
C VAL A 127 -5.33 12.83 -7.74
N PRO A 128 -5.56 13.47 -6.58
CA PRO A 128 -6.16 14.80 -6.53
C PRO A 128 -5.27 15.84 -7.22
N GLU A 129 -5.88 16.84 -7.86
CA GLU A 129 -5.15 17.95 -8.47
C GLU A 129 -4.22 18.65 -7.46
N GLY A 130 -2.99 18.96 -7.87
CA GLY A 130 -1.97 19.59 -7.01
C GLY A 130 -1.19 18.62 -6.11
N THR A 131 -1.46 17.32 -6.16
CA THR A 131 -0.72 16.30 -5.40
C THR A 131 0.57 15.91 -6.11
N SER A 132 1.72 16.00 -5.43
CA SER A 132 2.97 15.49 -6.00
C SER A 132 3.09 13.99 -5.73
N THR A 133 3.27 13.20 -6.78
CA THR A 133 3.44 11.75 -6.70
C THR A 133 4.89 11.37 -6.96
N LEU A 134 5.50 10.66 -6.03
CA LEU A 134 6.82 10.03 -6.20
C LEU A 134 6.61 8.54 -6.44
N PHE A 135 7.22 8.03 -7.51
CA PHE A 135 7.18 6.62 -7.87
C PHE A 135 8.61 6.08 -7.87
N ASP A 136 8.86 5.08 -7.04
CA ASP A 136 10.17 4.46 -6.83
C ASP A 136 10.03 2.95 -7.12
N MET A 137 10.84 2.43 -8.07
CA MET A 137 10.79 1.05 -8.57
C MET A 137 11.97 0.21 -8.08
#